data_AF-A0A832BQ46-F1
#
_entry.id   AF-A0A832BQ46-F1
#
_cell.length_a   1.000
_cell.length_b   1.000
_cell.length_c   1.000
_cell.angle_alpha   90.00
_cell.angle_beta   90.00
_cell.angle_gamma   90.00
#
_symmetry.space_group_name_H-M   'P 1'
#
loop_
_entity.id
_entity.type
_entity.pdbx_description
1 polymer ?
#
loop_
_entity_poly.entity_id
_entity_poly.type
_entity_poly.pdbx_seq_one_letter_code
_entity_poly.pdbx_strand_id
1 'polypeptide(L)' 'MNSEQESHEIKLANEIAAILKDQDSIAMHLQYVRRYKEDFLRKVLSKVMSIEESKIRRSRAALYTFLINQNSHGNTRH' A
#
# COMPACT_ATOMS: atom_id res chain seq x y z
N MET A 1 -11.02 18.43 -23.57
CA MET A 1 -11.01 17.41 -22.51
C MET A 1 -9.77 17.66 -21.68
N ASN A 2 -9.91 18.36 -20.55
CA ASN A 2 -8.80 18.59 -19.64
C ASN A 2 -8.61 17.29 -18.85
N SER A 3 -7.81 16.36 -19.38
CA SER A 3 -7.40 15.17 -18.64
C SER A 3 -6.36 15.58 -17.60
N GLU A 4 -6.89 16.21 -16.56
CA GLU A 4 -6.52 16.15 -15.15
C GLU A 4 -5.07 15.79 -14.87
N GLN A 5 -4.32 16.77 -14.38
CA GLN A 5 -3.12 16.53 -13.60
C GLN A 5 -3.52 15.76 -12.34
N GLU A 6 -3.62 14.44 -12.45
CA GLU A 6 -3.90 13.56 -11.33
C GLU A 6 -2.78 13.76 -10.29
N SER A 7 -3.17 14.11 -9.06
CA SER A 7 -2.23 14.36 -7.97
C SER A 7 -1.30 13.16 -7.80
N HIS A 8 -0.03 13.41 -7.51
CA HIS A 8 0.98 12.38 -7.28
C HIS A 8 0.52 11.30 -6.29
N GLU A 9 -0.23 11.70 -5.25
CA GLU A 9 -0.81 10.79 -4.28
C GLU A 9 -1.81 9.80 -4.89
N ILE A 10 -2.65 10.28 -5.81
CA ILE A 10 -3.69 9.48 -6.45
C ILE A 10 -3.03 8.49 -7.42
N LYS A 11 -2.01 8.93 -8.17
CA LYS A 11 -1.20 8.04 -9.03
C LYS A 11 -0.57 6.91 -8.22
N LEU A 12 0.08 7.24 -7.10
CA LEU A 12 0.71 6.25 -6.24
C LEU A 12 -0.33 5.30 -5.61
N ALA A 13 -1.48 5.82 -5.18
CA ALA A 13 -2.55 4.98 -4.63
C ALA A 13 -3.09 3.99 -5.67
N ASN A 14 -3.31 4.46 -6.91
CA ASN A 14 -3.73 3.62 -8.02
C ASN A 14 -2.69 2.55 -8.39
N GLU A 15 -1.40 2.92 -8.41
CA GLU A 15 -0.29 1.99 -8.63
C GLU A 15 -0.28 0.88 -7.58
N ILE A 16 -0.33 1.24 -6.29
CA ILE A 16 -0.35 0.29 -5.17
C ILE A 16 -1.57 -0.63 -5.27
N ALA A 17 -2.76 -0.07 -5.50
CA ALA A 17 -4.00 -0.83 -5.59
C ALA A 17 -3.98 -1.82 -6.77
N ALA A 18 -3.47 -1.40 -7.93
CA ALA A 18 -3.33 -2.27 -9.10
C ALA A 18 -2.35 -3.43 -8.84
N ILE A 19 -1.18 -3.15 -8.27
CA ILE A 19 -0.17 -4.17 -7.95
C ILE A 19 -0.71 -5.19 -6.94
N LEU A 20 -1.47 -4.72 -5.95
CA LEU A 20 -2.08 -5.57 -4.92
C LEU A 20 -3.35 -6.30 -5.40
N LYS A 21 -3.85 -5.99 -6.60
CA LYS A 21 -5.15 -6.43 -7.13
C LYS A 21 -6.31 -6.08 -6.17
N ASP A 22 -6.30 -4.85 -5.66
CA ASP A 22 -7.21 -4.34 -4.61
C ASP A 22 -7.72 -2.93 -4.97
N GLN A 23 -8.16 -2.77 -6.22
CA GLN A 23 -8.68 -1.50 -6.76
C GLN A 23 -9.98 -1.06 -6.06
N ASP A 24 -10.79 -2.01 -5.59
CA ASP A 24 -12.01 -1.74 -4.83
C ASP A 24 -11.74 -0.96 -3.53
N SER A 25 -10.51 -1.05 -3.01
CA SER A 25 -10.08 -0.37 -1.78
C SER A 25 -9.25 0.90 -2.05
N ILE A 26 -9.37 1.53 -3.22
CA ILE A 26 -8.56 2.70 -3.60
C ILE A 26 -8.59 3.84 -2.57
N ALA A 27 -9.74 4.07 -1.92
CA ALA A 27 -9.89 5.08 -0.89
C ALA A 27 -8.97 4.81 0.33
N MET A 28 -8.80 3.54 0.71
CA MET A 28 -7.89 3.14 1.78
C MET A 28 -6.43 3.35 1.38
N HIS A 29 -6.06 2.97 0.14
CA HIS A 29 -4.70 3.17 -0.37
C HIS A 29 -4.34 4.65 -0.42
N LEU A 30 -5.28 5.52 -0.81
CA LEU A 30 -5.07 6.97 -0.79
C LEU A 30 -4.83 7.51 0.63
N GLN A 31 -5.54 6.98 1.64
CA GLN A 31 -5.26 7.34 3.04
C GLN A 31 -3.85 6.94 3.46
N TYR A 32 -3.36 5.77 3.04
CA TYR A 32 -1.99 5.36 3.34
C TYR A 32 -0.95 6.22 2.65
N VAL A 33 -1.15 6.56 1.38
CA VAL A 33 -0.26 7.46 0.64
C VAL A 33 -0.17 8.84 1.28
N ARG A 34 -1.28 9.37 1.80
CA ARG A 34 -1.30 10.64 2.52
C ARG A 34 -0.64 10.57 3.90
N ARG A 35 -0.70 9.41 4.55
CA ARG A 35 -0.25 9.23 5.94
C ARG A 35 1.22 8.85 6.05
N TYR A 36 1.75 8.10 5.09
CA TYR A 36 3.07 7.51 5.15
C TYR A 36 3.94 7.96 3.99
N LYS A 37 5.26 8.04 4.22
CA LYS A 37 6.21 8.37 3.16
C LYS A 37 6.17 7.30 2.06
N GLU A 38 6.27 7.74 0.81
CA GLU A 38 6.27 6.85 -0.35
C GLU A 38 7.35 5.76 -0.27
N ASP A 39 8.59 6.10 0.10
CA ASP A 39 9.68 5.10 0.25
C ASP A 39 9.31 3.97 1.22
N PHE A 40 8.61 4.31 2.30
CA PHE A 40 8.13 3.32 3.26
C PHE A 40 7.07 2.41 2.62
N LEU A 41 6.09 2.99 1.92
CA LEU A 41 5.04 2.24 1.24
C LEU A 41 5.62 1.32 0.14
N ARG A 42 6.57 1.82 -0.66
CA ARG A 42 7.27 1.04 -1.68
C ARG A 42 8.11 -0.09 -1.07
N LYS A 43 8.78 0.15 0.05
CA LYS A 43 9.52 -0.89 0.78
C LYS A 43 8.60 -2.00 1.28
N VAL A 44 7.45 -1.66 1.85
CA VAL A 44 6.45 -2.65 2.30
C VAL A 44 5.87 -3.40 1.08
N LEU A 45 5.53 -2.68 0.01
CA LEU A 45 5.00 -3.28 -1.22
C LEU A 45 5.98 -4.30 -1.82
N SER A 46 7.25 -3.93 -1.96
CA SER A 46 8.32 -4.82 -2.45
C SER A 46 8.42 -6.09 -1.62
N LYS A 47 8.37 -5.97 -0.28
CA LYS A 47 8.39 -7.12 0.64
C LYS A 47 7.17 -8.04 0.46
N VAL A 48 5.98 -7.48 0.21
CA VAL A 48 4.78 -8.29 -0.05
C VAL A 48 4.88 -9.01 -1.39
N MET A 49 5.38 -8.34 -2.42
CA MET A 49 5.53 -8.91 -3.77
C MET A 49 6.62 -9.99 -3.84
N SER A 50 7.64 -9.92 -2.99
CA SER A 50 8.68 -10.96 -2.91
C SER A 50 8.19 -12.26 -2.26
N ILE A 51 7.02 -12.28 -1.64
CA ILE A 51 6.45 -13.47 -1.01
C ILE A 51 5.61 -14.21 -2.05
N GLU A 52 5.90 -15.49 -2.23
CA GLU A 52 5.09 -16.37 -3.06
C GLU A 52 3.63 -16.39 -2.60
N GLU A 53 2.70 -16.31 -3.54
CA GLU A 53 1.27 -16.16 -3.25
C GLU A 53 0.71 -17.33 -2.43
N SER A 54 1.23 -18.55 -2.64
CA SER A 54 0.88 -19.76 -1.87
C SER A 54 1.21 -19.66 -0.38
N LYS A 55 2.14 -18.78 0.02
CA LYS A 55 2.53 -18.53 1.41
C LYS A 55 1.69 -17.44 2.08
N ILE A 56 0.79 -16.78 1.34
CA ILE A 56 -0.04 -15.69 1.84
C ILE A 56 -1.39 -16.23 2.29
N ARG A 57 -1.69 -16.11 3.59
CA ARG A 57 -2.90 -16.68 4.21
C ARG A 57 -4.23 -16.11 3.69
N ARG A 58 -4.24 -14.86 3.22
CA ARG A 58 -5.47 -14.15 2.77
C ARG A 58 -5.29 -13.56 1.38
N SER A 59 -4.65 -12.39 1.30
CA SER A 59 -4.35 -11.70 0.05
C SER A 59 -3.12 -10.81 0.23
N ARG A 60 -2.48 -10.44 -0.88
CA ARG A 60 -1.36 -9.49 -0.87
C ARG A 60 -1.77 -8.15 -0.24
N ALA A 61 -2.97 -7.65 -0.56
CA ALA A 61 -3.53 -6.44 0.04
C ALA A 61 -3.67 -6.54 1.56
N ALA A 62 -4.21 -7.65 2.07
CA ALA A 62 -4.36 -7.86 3.51
C ALA A 62 -2.99 -7.90 4.22
N LEU A 63 -1.99 -8.53 3.60
CA LEU A 63 -0.63 -8.58 4.15
C LEU A 63 0.04 -7.20 4.12
N TYR A 64 -0.13 -6.44 3.04
CA TYR A 64 0.36 -5.08 2.91
C TYR A 64 -0.17 -4.17 4.01
N THR A 65 -1.49 -4.14 4.18
CA THR A 65 -2.16 -3.38 5.24
C THR A 65 -1.71 -3.80 6.63
N PHE A 66 -1.57 -5.10 6.87
CA PHE A 66 -1.05 -5.60 8.14
C PHE A 66 0.37 -5.09 8.43
N LEU A 67 1.27 -5.15 7.45
CA LEU A 67 2.65 -4.71 7.61
C LEU A 67 2.76 -3.19 7.79
N ILE A 68 1.94 -2.39 7.10
CA ILE A 68 1.87 -0.94 7.34
C ILE A 68 1.51 -0.67 8.79
N ASN A 69 0.43 -1.27 9.27
CA ASN A 69 -0.06 -1.06 10.63
C ASN A 69 0.96 -1.53 11.67
N GLN A 70 1.59 -2.70 11.47
CA GLN A 70 2.60 -3.25 12.35
C GLN A 70 3.83 -2.33 12.49
N ASN A 71 4.35 -1.80 11.38
CA ASN A 71 5.49 -0.88 11.42
C ASN A 71 5.11 0.50 11.95
N SER A 72 3.85 0.92 11.80
CA SER A 72 3.33 2.16 12.39
C SER A 72 3.19 2.09 13.92
N HIS A 73 3.03 0.89 14.50
CA HIS A 73 2.91 0.68 15.95
C HIS A 73 4.23 0.24 16.61
N GLY A 74 5.27 -0.01 15.80
CA GLY A 74 6.57 -0.51 16.25
C GLY A 74 7.47 0.52 16.94
N ASN A 75 7.07 1.80 17.04
CA ASN A 75 7.84 2.84 17.71
C ASN A 75 7.44 3.05 19.20
N THR A 76 6.63 2.17 19.77
CA THR A 76 6.19 2.23 21.18
C THR A 76 6.69 1.02 21.99
N ARG A 77 7.97 0.70 21.85
CA ARG A 77 8.68 -0.18 22.79
C ARG A 77 9.89 0.56 23.37
N HIS A 78 9.64 1.30 24.43
CA HIS A 78 10.61 1.61 25.47
C HIS A 78 9.91 1.49 26.82
#